data_AF-A0A5C4P7A7-F1
#
_entry.id   AF-A0A5C4P7A7-F1
#
_cell.length_a   1.000
_cell.length_b   1.000
_cell.length_c   1.000
_cell.angle_alpha   90.00
_cell.angle_beta   90.00
_cell.angle_gamma   90.00
#
_symmetry.space_group_name_H-M   'P 1'
#
loop_
_entity.id
_entity.type
_entity.pdbx_description
1 polymer ?
#
loop_
_entity_poly.entity_id
_entity_poly.type
_entity_poly.pdbx_seq_one_letter_code
_entity_poly.pdbx_strand_id
1 'polypeptide(L)'
;MMAKQEIRLSKEDIDGDSSPDILVEFYKNEALQFATFISASKTNGAYDTVNVKTDTDADGDMDVQDENALLELAKAFSVFE
;
A
#
# COMPACT_ATOMS: atom_id res chain seq x y z
N MET A 1 14.33 8.32 -19.86
CA MET A 1 12.95 8.80 -19.64
C MET A 1 12.62 8.48 -18.19
N MET A 2 12.17 9.44 -17.41
CA MET A 2 11.74 9.21 -16.03
C MET A 2 10.26 8.82 -16.02
N ALA A 3 9.84 7.98 -15.07
CA ALA A 3 8.44 7.64 -14.93
C ALA A 3 7.66 8.87 -14.42
N LYS A 4 6.49 9.12 -15.01
CA LYS A 4 5.63 10.23 -14.58
C LYS A 4 4.86 9.90 -13.30
N GLN A 5 4.60 8.61 -13.09
CA GLN A 5 3.91 8.04 -11.94
C GLN A 5 4.63 6.75 -11.57
N GLU A 6 4.93 6.59 -10.28
CA GLU A 6 5.55 5.38 -9.73
C GLU A 6 4.79 4.97 -8.48
N ILE A 7 4.66 3.66 -8.31
CA ILE A 7 4.31 3.05 -7.02
C ILE A 7 5.55 2.28 -6.58
N ARG A 8 6.04 2.57 -5.36
CA ARG A 8 7.14 1.83 -4.74
C ARG A 8 6.57 0.99 -3.61
N LEU A 9 7.00 -0.26 -3.57
CA LEU A 9 6.52 -1.27 -2.63
C LEU A 9 7.72 -1.84 -1.87
N SER A 10 7.61 -1.94 -0.55
CA SER A 10 8.59 -2.63 0.29
C SER A 10 7.89 -3.44 1.38
N LYS A 11 8.60 -4.43 1.92
CA LYS A 11 8.17 -5.25 3.07
C LYS A 11 8.95 -4.77 4.29
N GLU A 12 8.28 -4.21 5.27
CA GLU A 12 8.89 -3.58 6.45
C GLU A 12 8.08 -3.95 7.71
N ASP A 13 8.67 -3.96 8.90
CA ASP A 13 7.92 -4.05 10.17
C ASP A 13 7.63 -2.63 10.66
N ILE A 14 6.46 -2.08 10.32
CA ILE A 14 6.13 -0.66 10.53
C ILE A 14 5.49 -0.47 11.89
N ASP A 15 4.61 -1.38 12.30
CA ASP A 15 3.89 -1.29 13.58
C ASP A 15 4.60 -1.98 14.77
N GLY A 16 5.69 -2.71 14.50
CA GLY A 16 6.53 -3.34 15.50
C GLY A 16 6.00 -4.68 16.02
N ASP A 17 5.03 -5.30 15.33
CA ASP A 17 4.43 -6.58 15.72
C ASP A 17 5.25 -7.80 15.25
N SER A 18 6.39 -7.58 14.58
CA SER A 18 7.27 -8.60 13.99
C SER A 18 6.68 -9.38 12.81
N SER A 19 5.54 -8.94 12.26
CA SER A 19 5.01 -9.35 10.98
C SER A 19 5.35 -8.29 9.94
N PRO A 20 5.74 -8.67 8.70
CA PRO A 20 5.99 -7.68 7.66
C PRO A 20 4.68 -7.01 7.23
N ASP A 21 4.69 -5.70 7.17
CA ASP A 21 3.74 -4.82 6.49
C ASP A 21 4.19 -4.56 5.05
N ILE A 22 3.25 -4.24 4.18
CA ILE A 22 3.54 -3.74 2.83
C ILE A 22 3.42 -2.22 2.84
N LEU A 23 4.55 -1.53 2.75
CA LEU A 23 4.60 -0.09 2.52
C LEU A 23 4.27 0.19 1.06
N VAL A 24 3.36 1.13 0.80
CA VAL A 24 2.97 1.60 -0.53
C VAL A 24 3.21 3.09 -0.61
N GLU A 25 4.15 3.49 -1.46
CA GLU A 25 4.48 4.89 -1.71
C GLU A 25 4.12 5.32 -3.14
N PHE A 26 3.39 6.41 -3.27
CA PHE A 26 2.98 6.98 -4.55
C PHE A 26 3.83 8.19 -4.90
N TYR A 27 4.51 8.15 -6.04
CA TYR A 27 5.35 9.23 -6.53
C TYR A 27 4.81 9.81 -7.85
N LYS A 28 4.93 11.13 -7.99
CA LYS A 28 4.65 11.86 -9.24
C LYS A 28 5.81 12.78 -9.55
N ASN A 29 6.44 12.57 -10.71
CA ASN A 29 7.68 13.28 -11.08
C ASN A 29 8.71 13.27 -9.93
N GLU A 30 8.98 12.10 -9.34
CA GLU A 30 9.91 11.87 -8.23
C GLU A 30 9.51 12.47 -6.86
N ALA A 31 8.43 13.25 -6.79
CA ALA A 31 7.90 13.76 -5.53
C ALA A 31 6.95 12.74 -4.90
N LEU A 32 7.21 12.36 -3.65
CA LEU A 32 6.26 11.58 -2.84
C LEU A 32 4.96 12.37 -2.69
N GLN A 33 3.86 11.77 -3.10
CA GLN A 33 2.53 12.35 -2.97
C GLN A 33 1.86 11.85 -1.70
N PHE A 34 1.98 10.55 -1.45
CA PHE A 34 1.31 9.87 -0.35
C PHE A 34 2.02 8.54 -0.04
N ALA A 35 1.92 8.09 1.20
CA ALA A 35 2.34 6.76 1.62
C ALA A 35 1.29 6.17 2.57
N THR A 36 1.03 4.87 2.42
CA THR A 36 0.21 4.06 3.33
C THR A 36 0.90 2.72 3.54
N PHE A 37 0.38 1.92 4.46
CA PHE A 37 0.83 0.56 4.65
C PHE A 37 -0.35 -0.37 4.89
N ILE A 38 -0.22 -1.58 4.36
CA ILE A 38 -1.17 -2.66 4.51
C ILE A 38 -0.55 -3.69 5.46
N SER A 39 -1.27 -3.98 6.53
CA SER A 39 -0.88 -4.96 7.54
C SER A 39 -1.82 -6.16 7.52
N ALA A 40 -1.40 -7.25 8.17
CA ALA A 40 -2.28 -8.36 8.47
C ALA A 40 -2.91 -8.16 9.86
N SER A 41 -4.24 -8.24 9.97
CA SER A 41 -4.94 -8.12 11.26
C SER A 41 -4.58 -9.22 12.28
N LYS A 42 -3.87 -10.25 11.82
CA LYS A 42 -3.40 -11.39 12.60
C LYS A 42 -1.96 -11.68 12.19
N THR A 43 -1.14 -12.09 13.16
CA THR A 43 0.22 -12.59 12.92
C THR A 43 0.22 -13.69 11.84
N ASN A 44 1.04 -13.52 10.80
CA ASN A 44 1.09 -14.41 9.62
C ASN A 44 -0.26 -14.56 8.87
N GLY A 45 -1.17 -13.60 9.03
CA GLY A 45 -2.45 -13.55 8.34
C GLY A 45 -2.35 -13.01 6.91
N ALA A 46 -3.50 -12.86 6.26
CA ALA A 46 -3.56 -12.14 5.00
C ALA A 46 -3.47 -10.64 5.24
N TYR A 47 -2.85 -9.91 4.31
CA TYR A 47 -2.89 -8.45 4.25
C TYR A 47 -4.35 -8.01 4.02
N ASP A 48 -4.99 -7.50 5.06
CA ASP A 48 -6.44 -7.24 5.12
C ASP A 48 -6.78 -5.89 5.76
N THR A 49 -5.78 -5.12 6.17
CA THR A 49 -5.97 -3.87 6.91
C THR A 49 -5.20 -2.74 6.24
N VAL A 50 -5.92 -1.74 5.72
CA VAL A 50 -5.33 -0.49 5.20
C VAL A 50 -5.26 0.54 6.33
N ASN A 51 -4.05 0.94 6.72
CA ASN A 51 -3.85 1.76 7.92
C ASN A 51 -4.01 3.26 7.69
N VAL A 52 -3.79 3.73 6.46
CA VAL A 52 -4.04 5.13 6.06
C VAL A 52 -4.89 5.14 4.79
N LYS A 53 -6.11 5.69 4.90
CA LYS A 53 -7.05 5.81 3.78
C LYS A 53 -6.69 7.00 2.89
N THR A 54 -6.83 6.82 1.58
CA THR A 54 -6.66 7.86 0.57
C THR A 54 -7.52 7.55 -0.65
N ASP A 55 -7.83 8.58 -1.42
CA ASP A 55 -8.31 8.50 -2.80
C ASP A 55 -7.15 7.98 -3.68
N THR A 56 -7.12 6.67 -3.95
CA THR A 56 -6.03 5.97 -4.64
C THR A 56 -6.30 5.90 -6.15
N ASP A 57 -7.56 5.81 -6.55
CA ASP A 57 -7.94 5.75 -7.97
C ASP A 57 -8.22 7.13 -8.60
N ALA A 58 -8.19 8.18 -7.78
CA ALA A 58 -8.37 9.58 -8.16
C ALA A 58 -9.76 9.89 -8.74
N ASP A 59 -10.80 9.20 -8.27
CA ASP A 59 -12.20 9.45 -8.65
C ASP A 59 -12.86 10.62 -7.90
N GLY A 60 -12.20 11.10 -6.84
CA GLY A 60 -12.58 12.29 -6.08
C GLY A 60 -13.32 12.02 -4.78
N ASP A 61 -13.44 10.77 -4.33
CA ASP A 61 -13.84 10.44 -2.96
C ASP A 61 -12.88 9.44 -2.28
N MET A 62 -13.21 9.01 -1.06
CA MET A 62 -12.45 7.99 -0.34
C MET A 62 -13.43 6.89 0.01
N ASP A 63 -13.44 5.83 -0.77
CA ASP A 63 -14.43 4.77 -0.64
C ASP A 63 -13.81 3.37 -0.52
N VAL A 64 -14.64 2.34 -0.73
CA VAL A 64 -14.22 0.94 -0.61
C VAL A 64 -13.41 0.47 -1.82
N GLN A 65 -13.53 1.14 -2.96
CA GLN A 65 -12.81 0.81 -4.19
C GLN A 65 -11.33 1.14 -4.02
N ASP A 66 -11.01 2.29 -3.41
CA ASP A 66 -9.66 2.65 -3.01
C ASP A 66 -9.01 1.60 -2.11
N GLU A 67 -9.75 1.20 -1.07
CA GLU A 67 -9.28 0.23 -0.09
C GLU A 67 -9.05 -1.14 -0.74
N ASN A 68 -9.99 -1.59 -1.58
CA ASN A 68 -9.85 -2.84 -2.32
C ASN A 68 -8.65 -2.83 -3.26
N ALA A 69 -8.40 -1.72 -3.96
CA ALA A 69 -7.24 -1.61 -4.86
C ALA A 69 -5.91 -1.76 -4.11
N LEU A 70 -5.79 -1.14 -2.93
CA LEU A 70 -4.62 -1.27 -2.07
C LEU A 70 -4.45 -2.71 -1.54
N LEU A 71 -5.54 -3.34 -1.11
CA LEU A 71 -5.53 -4.73 -0.64
C LEU A 71 -5.14 -5.71 -1.75
N GLU A 72 -5.67 -5.54 -2.97
CA GLU A 72 -5.33 -6.37 -4.12
C GLU A 72 -3.87 -6.21 -4.52
N LEU A 73 -3.35 -4.98 -4.51
CA LEU A 73 -1.95 -4.68 -4.78
C LEU A 73 -1.02 -5.34 -3.74
N ALA A 74 -1.33 -5.18 -2.45
CA ALA A 74 -0.59 -5.79 -1.35
C ALA A 74 -0.60 -7.32 -1.46
N LYS A 75 -1.78 -7.91 -1.73
CA LYS A 75 -1.91 -9.36 -1.95
C LYS A 75 -1.07 -9.84 -3.12
N ALA A 76 -1.07 -9.13 -4.25
CA ALA A 76 -0.23 -9.47 -5.39
C ALA A 76 1.26 -9.38 -5.02
N PHE A 77 1.70 -8.27 -4.41
CA PHE A 77 3.11 -8.07 -4.05
C PHE A 77 3.61 -9.03 -2.97
N SER A 78 2.74 -9.53 -2.10
CA SER A 78 3.12 -10.43 -1.01
C SER A 78 3.90 -11.67 -1.48
N VAL A 79 3.65 -12.15 -2.71
CA VAL A 79 4.28 -13.35 -3.29
C VAL A 79 5.58 -13.07 -4.07
N PHE A 80 6.02 -11.81 -4.15
CA PHE A 80 7.23 -11.41 -4.88
C PHE A 80 8.46 -11.55 -3.94
N GLU A 81 9.58 -12.02 -4.50
CA GLU A 81 10.89 -12.22 -3.82
C GLU A 81 11.89 -11.12 -4.15
#